data_AF-A0A8S2S9L3-F1
#
_entry.id   AF-A0A8S2S9L3-F1
#
_cell.length_a   1.000
_cell.length_b   1.000
_cell.length_c   1.000
_cell.angle_alpha   90.00
_cell.angle_beta   90.00
_cell.angle_gamma   90.00
#
_symmetry.space_group_name_H-M   'P 1'
#
loop_
_entity.id
_entity.type
_entity.pdbx_description
1 polymer ?
#
loop_
_entity_poly.entity_id
_entity_poly.type
_entity_poly.pdbx_seq_one_letter_code
_entity_poly.pdbx_strand_id
1 'polypeptide(L)'
;MDSYGRSKSVSDELRLKGIDAKGIVVINSSDGDKEIAQVVKEKNWDGLLIGGGVRSNPEWLDRIVKIVNDSNPNVKIIDHNGPKDVENAIERHFNIKLPLST
;
A
#
# COMPACT_ATOMS: atom_id res chain seq x y z
N MET A 1 13.57 -3.00 18.69
CA MET A 1 12.45 -2.24 19.27
C MET A 1 13.00 -0.89 19.65
N ASP A 2 12.41 0.20 19.16
CA ASP A 2 12.74 1.51 19.73
C ASP A 2 12.00 1.68 21.07
N SER A 3 12.38 2.72 21.80
CA SER A 3 12.00 3.01 23.18
C SER A 3 10.49 3.19 23.44
N TYR A 4 9.65 3.09 22.40
CA TYR A 4 8.20 3.23 22.48
C TYR A 4 7.43 1.95 22.17
N GLY A 5 8.10 0.80 22.01
CA GLY A 5 7.44 -0.50 21.81
C GLY A 5 6.64 -0.60 20.51
N ARG A 6 6.83 0.33 19.56
CA ARG A 6 6.14 0.29 18.27
C ARG A 6 6.83 -0.73 17.38
N SER A 7 6.07 -1.69 16.85
CA SER A 7 6.53 -2.46 15.69
C SER A 7 6.88 -1.46 14.58
N LYS A 8 7.97 -1.67 13.84
CA LYS A 8 8.26 -0.89 12.62
C LYS A 8 6.98 -0.79 11.79
N SER A 9 6.68 0.41 11.28
CA SER A 9 5.50 0.56 10.42
C SER A 9 5.77 -0.13 9.08
N VAL A 10 4.73 -0.65 8.45
CA VAL A 10 4.82 -1.30 7.14
C VAL A 10 5.51 -0.41 6.10
N SER A 11 5.22 0.89 6.14
CA SER A 11 5.85 1.91 5.31
C SER A 11 7.37 2.03 5.52
N ASP A 12 7.86 1.85 6.76
CA ASP A 12 9.30 1.92 7.05
C ASP A 12 10.04 0.70 6.48
N GLU A 13 9.43 -0.48 6.55
CA GLU A 13 9.99 -1.70 6.00
C GLU A 13 10.06 -1.69 4.47
N LEU A 14 9.03 -1.16 3.82
CA LEU A 14 9.01 -0.92 2.37
C LEU A 14 10.11 0.05 1.95
N ARG A 15 10.26 1.16 2.70
CA ARG A 15 11.28 2.17 2.43
C ARG A 15 12.69 1.61 2.54
N LEU A 16 12.96 0.73 3.52
CA LEU A 16 14.26 0.06 3.67
C LEU A 16 14.60 -0.84 2.47
N LYS A 17 13.59 -1.27 1.69
CA LYS A 17 13.74 -2.07 0.48
C LYS A 17 13.70 -1.23 -0.80
N GLY A 18 13.71 0.10 -0.67
CA GLY A 18 13.72 1.04 -1.80
C GLY A 18 12.34 1.27 -2.42
N ILE A 19 11.26 0.88 -1.75
CA ILE A 19 9.88 1.04 -2.23
C ILE A 19 9.23 2.18 -1.44
N ASP A 20 8.84 3.26 -2.12
CA ASP A 20 8.04 4.33 -1.51
C ASP A 20 6.55 3.98 -1.57
N ALA A 21 6.07 3.37 -0.49
CA ALA A 21 4.67 3.07 -0.30
C ALA A 21 4.05 3.94 0.79
N LYS A 22 2.77 4.30 0.61
CA LYS A 22 2.01 5.07 1.60
C LYS A 22 0.64 4.47 1.83
N GLY A 23 0.23 4.43 3.10
CA GLY A 23 -1.14 4.14 3.47
C GLY A 23 -1.99 5.38 3.34
N ILE A 24 -3.21 5.21 2.86
CA ILE A 24 -4.22 6.25 2.84
C ILE A 24 -5.41 5.82 3.68
N VAL A 25 -6.10 6.79 4.27
CA VAL A 25 -7.41 6.55 4.86
C VAL A 25 -8.42 6.58 3.72
N VAL A 26 -9.07 5.45 3.48
CA VAL A 26 -10.12 5.36 2.46
C VAL A 26 -11.42 5.92 3.03
N ILE A 27 -11.89 7.02 2.45
CA ILE A 27 -13.21 7.60 2.73
C ILE A 27 -14.16 7.11 1.64
N ASN A 28 -15.20 6.37 2.02
CA ASN A 28 -16.19 5.85 1.07
C ASN A 28 -17.15 6.96 0.60
N SER A 29 -16.65 7.89 -0.20
CA SER A 29 -17.42 8.97 -0.84
C SER A 29 -16.81 9.37 -2.18
N SER A 30 -17.59 10.05 -3.04
CA SER A 30 -17.09 10.54 -4.33
C SER A 30 -15.96 11.56 -4.20
N ASP A 31 -15.93 12.32 -3.11
CA ASP A 31 -14.83 13.26 -2.85
C ASP A 31 -13.59 12.54 -2.34
N GLY A 32 -13.76 11.49 -1.54
CA GLY A 32 -12.66 10.59 -1.18
C GLY A 32 -11.99 9.96 -2.41
N ASP A 33 -12.77 9.57 -3.42
CA ASP A 33 -12.20 9.04 -4.68
C ASP A 33 -11.32 10.04 -5.42
N LYS A 34 -11.77 11.30 -5.49
CA LYS A 34 -11.01 12.37 -6.14
C LYS A 34 -9.71 12.65 -5.38
N GLU A 35 -9.76 12.66 -4.05
CA GLU A 35 -8.56 12.83 -3.23
C GLU A 35 -7.55 11.71 -3.48
N ILE A 36 -8.02 10.46 -3.54
CA ILE A 36 -7.15 9.30 -3.84
C ILE A 36 -6.55 9.42 -5.24
N ALA A 37 -7.37 9.72 -6.24
CA ALA A 37 -6.92 9.90 -7.61
C ALA A 37 -5.87 11.01 -7.73
N GLN A 38 -6.13 12.16 -7.10
CA GLN A 38 -5.22 13.30 -7.11
C GLN A 38 -3.90 12.96 -6.44
N VAL A 39 -3.94 12.38 -5.24
CA VAL A 39 -2.73 12.00 -4.50
C VAL A 39 -1.91 10.97 -5.29
N VAL A 40 -2.54 9.94 -5.85
CA VAL A 40 -1.88 8.89 -6.64
C VAL A 40 -1.26 9.45 -7.93
N LYS A 41 -1.87 10.47 -8.51
CA LYS A 41 -1.38 11.13 -9.72
C LYS A 41 -0.22 12.09 -9.44
N GLU A 42 -0.30 12.85 -8.36
CA GLU A 42 0.71 13.85 -7.98
C GLU A 42 1.93 13.24 -7.30
N LYS A 43 1.74 12.10 -6.63
CA LYS A 43 2.81 11.43 -5.89
C LYS A 43 3.41 10.32 -6.75
N ASN A 44 4.73 10.34 -6.85
CA ASN A 44 5.50 9.32 -7.55
C ASN A 44 5.76 8.11 -6.64
N TRP A 45 4.70 7.55 -6.06
CA TRP A 45 4.77 6.38 -5.18
C TRP A 45 4.92 5.11 -6.01
N ASP A 46 5.59 4.11 -5.44
CA ASP A 46 5.66 2.78 -6.03
C ASP A 46 4.42 1.96 -5.66
N GLY A 47 3.77 2.28 -4.53
CA GLY A 47 2.55 1.59 -4.12
C GLY A 47 1.70 2.28 -3.07
N LEU A 48 0.45 1.81 -3.00
CA LEU A 48 -0.58 2.26 -2.08
C LEU A 48 -0.92 1.12 -1.12
N LEU A 49 -0.71 1.35 0.17
CA LEU A 49 -1.04 0.37 1.21
C LEU A 49 -2.54 0.43 1.52
N ILE A 50 -3.20 -0.73 1.44
CA ILE A 50 -4.59 -0.87 1.83
C ILE A 50 -4.72 -1.66 3.14
N GLY A 51 -5.59 -1.15 4.02
CA GLY A 51 -5.86 -1.77 5.31
C GLY A 51 -6.85 -2.93 5.22
N GLY A 52 -6.95 -3.69 6.32
CA GLY A 52 -7.81 -4.87 6.41
C GLY A 52 -9.28 -4.63 6.08
N GLY A 53 -9.83 -3.45 6.43
CA GLY A 53 -11.23 -3.09 6.14
C GLY A 53 -11.55 -2.98 4.65
N VAL A 54 -10.61 -2.43 3.86
CA VAL A 54 -10.74 -2.36 2.39
C VAL A 54 -10.60 -3.75 1.80
N ARG A 55 -9.61 -4.52 2.27
CA ARG A 55 -9.40 -5.90 1.79
C ARG A 55 -10.57 -6.83 2.10
N SER A 56 -11.25 -6.65 3.23
CA SER A 56 -12.43 -7.45 3.60
C SER A 56 -13.70 -7.08 2.83
N ASN A 57 -13.68 -6.00 2.04
CA ASN A 57 -14.81 -5.54 1.25
C ASN A 57 -14.43 -5.52 -0.24
N PRO A 58 -14.83 -6.54 -1.02
CA PRO A 58 -14.50 -6.63 -2.44
C PRO A 58 -14.90 -5.41 -3.26
N GLU A 59 -16.05 -4.79 -2.98
CA GLU A 59 -16.50 -3.60 -3.72
C GLU A 59 -15.56 -2.40 -3.48
N TRP A 60 -15.06 -2.26 -2.25
CA TRP A 60 -14.12 -1.20 -1.92
C TRP A 60 -12.75 -1.46 -2.54
N LEU A 61 -12.30 -2.72 -2.52
CA LEU A 61 -11.06 -3.12 -3.17
C LEU A 61 -11.10 -2.83 -4.67
N ASP A 62 -12.14 -3.30 -5.37
CA ASP A 62 -12.30 -3.12 -6.82
C ASP A 62 -12.36 -1.64 -7.20
N ARG A 63 -13.10 -0.84 -6.42
CA ARG A 63 -13.17 0.61 -6.61
C ARG A 63 -11.81 1.28 -6.46
N ILE A 64 -11.06 0.96 -5.41
CA ILE A 64 -9.73 1.55 -5.17
C ILE A 64 -8.74 1.12 -6.23
N VAL A 65 -8.73 -0.16 -6.60
CA VAL A 65 -7.91 -0.70 -7.70
C VAL A 65 -8.21 0.07 -8.99
N LYS A 66 -9.48 0.29 -9.31
CA LYS A 66 -9.89 1.05 -10.49
C LYS A 66 -9.37 2.48 -10.46
N ILE A 67 -9.58 3.20 -9.36
CA ILE A 67 -9.13 4.60 -9.22
C ILE A 67 -7.62 4.72 -9.37
N VAL A 68 -6.87 3.84 -8.71
CA VAL A 68 -5.40 3.84 -8.76
C VAL A 68 -4.92 3.55 -10.17
N ASN A 69 -5.45 2.52 -10.82
CA ASN A 69 -5.06 2.17 -12.19
C ASN A 69 -5.42 3.26 -13.20
N ASP A 70 -6.59 3.89 -13.08
CA ASP A 70 -7.04 4.97 -13.97
C ASP A 70 -6.22 6.26 -13.75
N SER A 71 -5.69 6.47 -12.53
CA SER A 71 -4.93 7.68 -12.16
C SER A 71 -3.44 7.55 -12.43
N ASN A 72 -2.85 6.41 -12.06
CA ASN A 72 -1.45 6.09 -12.26
C ASN A 72 -1.23 4.55 -12.26
N PRO A 73 -1.16 3.90 -13.43
CA PRO A 73 -1.05 2.44 -13.52
C PRO A 73 0.31 1.88 -13.04
N ASN A 74 1.29 2.75 -12.76
CA ASN A 74 2.57 2.34 -12.20
C ASN A 74 2.49 2.10 -10.68
N VAL A 75 1.51 2.70 -10.00
CA VAL A 75 1.31 2.54 -8.55
C VAL A 75 0.66 1.18 -8.27
N LYS A 76 1.32 0.34 -7.47
CA LYS A 76 0.77 -0.97 -7.09
C LYS A 76 -0.09 -0.88 -5.84
N ILE A 77 -1.23 -1.57 -5.81
CA ILE A 77 -1.98 -1.79 -4.57
C ILE A 77 -1.26 -2.85 -3.75
N ILE A 78 -0.92 -2.54 -2.50
CA ILE A 78 -0.23 -3.45 -1.59
C ILE A 78 -1.16 -3.80 -0.45
N ASP A 79 -1.63 -5.04 -0.41
CA ASP A 79 -2.41 -5.58 0.69
C ASP A 79 -1.49 -6.26 1.72
N HIS A 80 -1.70 -5.98 3.01
CA HIS A 80 -0.84 -6.52 4.07
C HIS A 80 -1.62 -6.94 5.32
N ASN A 81 -1.16 -8.00 5.99
CA ASN A 81 -1.68 -8.50 7.27
C ASN A 81 -0.95 -7.91 8.50
N GLY A 82 -0.60 -6.63 8.44
CA GLY A 82 0.24 -5.97 9.44
C GLY A 82 1.75 -6.14 9.18
N PRO A 83 2.60 -5.75 10.15
CA PRO A 83 4.06 -5.62 9.94
C PRO A 83 4.78 -6.93 9.58
N LYS A 84 4.28 -8.09 10.02
CA LYS A 84 4.93 -9.37 9.73
C LYS A 84 4.71 -9.89 8.30
N ASP A 85 3.79 -9.29 7.54
CA ASP A 85 3.41 -9.73 6.19
C ASP A 85 3.94 -8.78 5.10
N VAL A 86 4.72 -7.76 5.46
CA VAL A 86 5.21 -6.74 4.51
C VAL A 86 6.10 -7.36 3.45
N GLU A 87 7.00 -8.26 3.84
CA GLU A 87 7.90 -8.92 2.90
C GLU A 87 7.13 -9.79 1.90
N ASN A 88 6.21 -10.62 2.38
CA ASN A 88 5.34 -11.42 1.53
C ASN A 88 4.47 -10.54 0.62
N ALA A 89 3.97 -9.41 1.11
CA ALA A 89 3.18 -8.47 0.32
C ALA A 89 4.01 -7.85 -0.81
N ILE A 90 5.28 -7.51 -0.57
CA ILE A 90 6.19 -7.03 -1.61
C ILE A 90 6.44 -8.09 -2.68
N GLU A 91 6.71 -9.32 -2.26
CA GLU A 91 6.95 -10.42 -3.20
C GLU A 91 5.72 -10.68 -4.09
N ARG A 92 4.52 -10.63 -3.51
CA ARG A 92 3.24 -10.79 -4.24
C ARG A 92 3.04 -9.70 -5.31
N HIS A 93 3.35 -8.45 -5.00
CA HIS A 93 2.92 -7.30 -5.83
C HIS A 93 4.00 -6.71 -6.74
N PHE A 94 5.28 -6.87 -6.40
CA PHE A 94 6.38 -6.31 -7.17
C PHE A 94 7.18 -7.37 -7.93
N ASN A 95 6.90 -8.66 -7.72
CA ASN A 95 7.66 -9.78 -8.31
C ASN A 95 9.17 -9.66 -8.05
N ILE A 96 9.55 -9.01 -6.95
CA ILE A 96 10.92 -8.89 -6.48
C ILE A 96 11.13 -10.09 -5.54
N LYS A 97 11.95 -11.06 -5.94
CA LYS A 97 12.50 -12.02 -4.97
C LYS A 97 13.47 -11.27 -4.08
N LEU A 98 13.09 -11.06 -2.83
CA LEU A 98 14.02 -10.51 -1.84
C LEU A 98 15.11 -11.56 -1.56
N PRO A 99 16.37 -11.15 -1.39
CA PRO A 99 17.41 -12.09 -1.01
C PRO A 99 17.02 -12.74 0.33
N LEU A 100 17.02 -14.07 0.36
CA LEU A 100 16.79 -14.85 1.57
C LEU A 100 17.73 -14.32 2.66
N SER A 101 17.16 -13.82 3.76
CA SER A 101 17.96 -13.49 4.94
C SER A 101 18.45 -14.80 5.54
N THR A 102 19.75 -15.08 5.38
CA THR A 102 20.50 -16.12 6.11
C THR A 102 20.58 -15.80 7.59
#